data_AF-A0A178B9Y2-F1
#
_entry.id   AF-A0A178B9Y2-F1
#
_cell.length_a   1.000
_cell.length_b   1.000
_cell.length_c   1.000
_cell.angle_alpha   90.00
_cell.angle_beta   90.00
_cell.angle_gamma   90.00
#
_symmetry.space_group_name_H-M   'P 1'
#
loop_
_entity.id
_entity.type
_entity.pdbx_description
1 polymer ?
#
loop_
_entity_poly.entity_id
_entity_poly.type
_entity_poly.pdbx_seq_one_letter_code
_entity_poly.pdbx_strand_id
1 'polypeptide(L)'
;MDTNAMASSSALDSKNILKRSQTRTYDTAYFTPGLAAPRVVMGDRYGPTLEPALVPLARALALFDRQLVTRVQKFHDKRALPTDEARKSRTLRLLADCDDVIKQWEDIDSGQCHFSELYLTRNSFVPIWTEGMRIIKGVLSSKQTSNNQSKVRDDYARILSHYESLADDLQTQMVDAAHQGLFEPEFFHPIQERWMRLDETVKLYCDSCNHNAHDDVSHVFRRSLTWPEVRSLVRKDDKGTKDHAKLMQTQLASGPRNATEPDTLAGSKNVKAFISWLAIFSCAVAPIPLFSVGYSRSLHVQGTTSDADFWFLILATLTQIQGLAVSALLEWKRDCLPKWRWAIPATVAGACSILTIPLYVLVPKEWSSFLSLAAGITQSFMISQFFLF
;
A
#
# COMPACT_ATOMS: atom_id res chain seq x y z
N MET A 1 -27.15 -17.96 -52.92
CA MET A 1 -27.64 -17.76 -51.54
C MET A 1 -26.70 -18.48 -50.61
N ASP A 2 -26.03 -17.66 -49.82
CA ASP A 2 -25.27 -17.87 -48.59
C ASP A 2 -23.97 -18.71 -48.60
N THR A 3 -22.87 -17.95 -48.44
CA THR A 3 -21.53 -18.40 -48.02
C THR A 3 -21.15 -17.68 -46.72
N ASN A 4 -20.48 -18.45 -45.85
CA ASN A 4 -19.51 -18.07 -44.80
C ASN A 4 -19.92 -17.21 -43.59
N ALA A 5 -19.64 -17.72 -42.38
CA ALA A 5 -18.44 -17.29 -41.64
C ALA A 5 -18.22 -18.08 -40.32
N MET A 6 -17.08 -18.78 -40.24
CA MET A 6 -16.31 -18.98 -39.00
C MET A 6 -15.73 -17.64 -38.56
N ALA A 7 -15.79 -17.30 -37.26
CA ALA A 7 -14.88 -16.33 -36.66
C ALA A 7 -14.67 -16.56 -35.15
N SER A 8 -13.51 -17.15 -34.86
CA SER A 8 -12.56 -16.90 -33.76
C SER A 8 -13.01 -16.15 -32.50
N SER A 9 -12.84 -16.87 -31.39
CA SER A 9 -12.71 -16.41 -30.01
C SER A 9 -11.33 -15.77 -29.77
N SER A 10 -11.27 -14.46 -29.55
CA SER A 10 -10.14 -13.78 -28.88
C SER A 10 -10.45 -12.32 -28.58
N ALA A 11 -11.09 -12.00 -27.45
CA ALA A 11 -11.19 -10.59 -27.00
C ALA A 11 -11.42 -10.38 -25.50
N LEU A 12 -11.70 -11.42 -24.71
CA LEU A 12 -12.03 -11.26 -23.28
C LEU A 12 -10.85 -11.43 -22.32
N ASP A 13 -9.66 -11.82 -22.81
CA ASP A 13 -8.52 -12.15 -21.94
C ASP A 13 -7.43 -11.05 -21.84
N SER A 14 -7.51 -10.00 -22.66
CA SER A 14 -6.46 -8.96 -22.71
C SER A 14 -6.50 -7.95 -21.56
N LYS A 15 -7.65 -7.77 -20.89
CA LYS A 15 -7.79 -6.81 -19.77
C LYS A 15 -7.28 -7.34 -18.43
N ASN A 16 -7.25 -8.65 -18.23
CA ASN A 16 -6.67 -9.25 -17.02
C ASN A 16 -5.15 -9.45 -17.13
N ILE A 17 -4.61 -9.54 -18.34
CA ILE A 17 -3.16 -9.64 -18.58
C ILE A 17 -2.46 -8.30 -18.35
N LEU A 18 -3.11 -7.17 -18.70
CA LEU A 18 -2.49 -5.84 -18.54
C LEU A 18 -2.29 -5.44 -17.07
N LYS A 19 -3.28 -5.74 -16.20
CA LYS A 19 -3.18 -5.49 -14.75
C LYS A 19 -2.17 -6.39 -14.03
N ARG A 20 -1.83 -7.55 -14.62
CA ARG A 20 -0.79 -8.44 -14.09
C ARG A 20 0.62 -8.07 -14.57
N SER A 21 0.74 -7.19 -15.56
CA SER A 21 2.04 -6.76 -16.13
C SER A 21 2.57 -5.45 -15.53
N GLN A 22 1.71 -4.56 -15.01
CA GLN A 22 2.14 -3.26 -14.48
C GLN A 22 2.75 -3.30 -13.07
N THR A 23 2.68 -4.43 -12.36
CA THR A 23 3.38 -4.62 -11.07
C THR A 23 4.81 -5.14 -11.25
N ARG A 24 5.33 -5.21 -12.50
CA ARG A 24 6.61 -5.86 -12.82
C ARG A 24 7.71 -4.92 -13.33
N THR A 25 7.54 -3.61 -13.27
CA THR A 25 8.52 -2.64 -13.79
C THR A 25 8.80 -1.53 -12.79
N TYR A 26 9.39 -1.90 -11.66
CA TYR A 26 10.29 -1.06 -10.86
C TYR A 26 11.14 -2.00 -10.02
N ASP A 27 12.13 -2.64 -10.65
CA ASP A 27 13.29 -3.28 -10.01
C ASP A 27 14.18 -3.89 -11.09
N THR A 28 14.94 -3.06 -11.80
CA THR A 28 16.02 -3.56 -12.66
C THR A 28 17.11 -2.51 -12.87
N ALA A 29 17.58 -1.88 -11.78
CA ALA A 29 18.71 -0.97 -11.87
C ALA A 29 19.92 -1.37 -11.01
N TYR A 30 19.81 -2.36 -10.11
CA TYR A 30 20.96 -2.84 -9.32
C TYR A 30 20.89 -4.35 -9.11
N PHE A 31 21.13 -5.12 -10.17
CA PHE A 31 21.45 -6.54 -10.03
C PHE A 31 22.95 -6.72 -10.24
N THR A 32 23.67 -7.03 -9.17
CA THR A 32 24.94 -7.74 -9.25
C THR A 32 24.68 -9.14 -9.85
N PRO A 33 25.45 -9.58 -10.85
CA PRO A 33 25.23 -10.87 -11.49
C PRO A 33 25.72 -11.99 -10.55
N GLY A 34 24.85 -12.95 -10.19
CA GLY A 34 25.33 -14.21 -9.59
C GLY A 34 24.34 -15.06 -8.79
N LEU A 35 23.33 -14.50 -8.14
CA LEU A 35 22.32 -15.28 -7.42
C LEU A 35 20.91 -14.99 -7.95
N ALA A 36 20.17 -16.04 -8.30
CA ALA A 36 18.73 -15.92 -8.48
C ALA A 36 18.13 -15.45 -7.14
N ALA A 37 17.53 -14.26 -7.12
CA ALA A 37 16.97 -13.71 -5.90
C ALA A 37 15.86 -14.64 -5.36
N PRO A 38 15.86 -14.94 -4.03
CA PRO A 38 14.81 -15.75 -3.43
C PRO A 38 13.48 -15.02 -3.55
N ARG A 39 12.38 -15.79 -3.63
CA ARG A 39 11.02 -15.21 -3.73
C ARG A 39 10.60 -14.52 -2.44
N VAL A 40 11.10 -15.01 -1.32
CA VAL A 40 10.91 -14.44 0.01
C VAL A 40 12.22 -13.80 0.43
N VAL A 41 12.23 -12.47 0.50
CA VAL A 41 13.40 -11.68 0.85
C VAL A 41 13.26 -11.20 2.29
N MET A 42 14.28 -11.49 3.09
CA MET A 42 14.45 -11.01 4.46
C MET A 42 15.77 -10.24 4.61
N GLY A 43 16.83 -10.66 3.93
CA GLY A 43 18.16 -10.05 4.00
C GLY A 43 18.44 -8.99 2.93
N ASP A 44 19.26 -7.99 3.25
CA ASP A 44 19.71 -6.89 2.38
C ASP A 44 20.63 -7.33 1.22
N ARG A 45 21.03 -8.60 1.18
CA ARG A 45 21.72 -9.19 0.02
C ARG A 45 20.88 -9.16 -1.26
N TYR A 46 19.56 -9.01 -1.13
CA TYR A 46 18.60 -9.07 -2.24
C TYR A 46 17.71 -7.83 -2.34
N GLY A 47 18.03 -6.75 -1.62
CA GLY A 47 17.24 -5.53 -1.58
C GLY A 47 17.87 -4.43 -0.73
N PRO A 48 17.27 -3.23 -0.67
CA PRO A 48 17.77 -2.15 0.18
C PRO A 48 17.82 -2.56 1.65
N THR A 49 18.85 -2.11 2.36
CA THR A 49 19.02 -2.32 3.80
C THR A 49 17.95 -1.55 4.58
N LEU A 50 17.36 -2.20 5.59
CA LEU A 50 16.35 -1.60 6.45
C LEU A 50 16.96 -0.49 7.33
N GLU A 51 16.19 0.58 7.52
CA GLU A 51 16.57 1.65 8.43
C GLU A 51 16.85 1.11 9.85
N PRO A 52 17.97 1.49 10.50
CA PRO A 52 18.37 0.96 11.80
C PRO A 52 17.28 1.07 12.88
N ALA A 53 16.48 2.13 12.84
CA ALA A 53 15.39 2.36 13.78
C ALA A 53 14.21 1.37 13.63
N LEU A 54 14.04 0.75 12.46
CA LEU A 54 13.01 -0.28 12.21
C LEU A 54 13.52 -1.71 12.45
N VAL A 55 14.81 -1.91 12.72
CA VAL A 55 15.40 -3.23 13.00
C VAL A 55 14.75 -3.92 14.21
N PRO A 56 14.46 -3.25 15.33
CA PRO A 56 13.75 -3.88 16.46
C PRO A 56 12.37 -4.43 16.07
N LEU A 57 11.59 -3.67 15.30
CA LEU A 57 10.30 -4.10 14.74
C LEU A 57 10.46 -5.31 13.82
N ALA A 58 11.44 -5.26 12.91
CA ALA A 58 11.74 -6.38 12.03
C ALA A 58 12.10 -7.63 12.83
N ARG A 59 12.97 -7.53 13.84
CA ARG A 59 13.35 -8.66 14.71
C ARG A 59 12.14 -9.26 15.44
N ALA A 60 11.28 -8.43 16.02
CA ALA A 60 10.08 -8.90 16.70
C ALA A 60 9.16 -9.67 15.75
N LEU A 61 8.90 -9.13 14.55
CA LEU A 61 8.09 -9.80 13.53
C LEU A 61 8.75 -11.09 13.03
N ALA A 62 10.07 -11.06 12.90
CA ALA A 62 10.85 -12.17 12.39
C ALA A 62 10.76 -13.39 13.34
N LEU A 63 10.70 -13.18 14.66
CA LEU A 63 10.49 -14.28 15.62
C LEU A 63 9.19 -15.06 15.36
N PHE A 64 8.11 -14.37 14.95
CA PHE A 64 6.89 -15.03 14.51
C PHE A 64 7.10 -15.87 13.25
N ASP A 65 7.69 -15.22 12.24
CA ASP A 65 7.87 -15.81 10.92
C ASP A 65 8.70 -17.09 11.02
N ARG A 66 9.79 -17.07 11.80
CA ARG A 66 10.67 -18.23 12.01
C ARG A 66 9.94 -19.43 12.59
N GLN A 67 9.08 -19.22 13.59
CA GLN A 67 8.31 -20.31 14.19
C GLN A 67 7.34 -20.92 13.17
N LEU A 68 6.69 -20.08 12.38
CA LEU A 68 5.69 -20.53 11.42
C LEU A 68 6.34 -21.29 10.27
N VAL A 69 7.46 -20.78 9.74
CA VAL A 69 8.29 -21.43 8.71
C VAL A 69 8.73 -22.82 9.16
N THR A 70 9.30 -22.91 10.37
CA THR A 70 9.76 -24.19 10.94
C THR A 70 8.62 -25.21 11.06
N ARG A 71 7.39 -24.74 11.31
CA ARG A 71 6.21 -25.62 11.43
C ARG A 71 5.69 -26.08 10.09
N VAL A 72 5.66 -25.21 9.10
CA VAL A 72 5.28 -25.56 7.72
C VAL A 72 6.21 -26.65 7.19
N GLN A 73 7.53 -26.50 7.35
CA GLN A 73 8.51 -27.54 7.01
C GLN A 73 8.23 -28.85 7.74
N LYS A 74 8.24 -28.83 9.08
CA LYS A 74 8.03 -30.05 9.90
C LYS A 74 6.72 -30.77 9.61
N PHE A 75 5.68 -30.05 9.21
CA PHE A 75 4.39 -30.65 8.86
C PHE A 75 4.46 -31.41 7.53
N HIS A 76 5.10 -30.83 6.53
CA HIS A 76 5.22 -31.44 5.20
C HIS A 76 6.32 -32.52 5.14
N ASP A 77 7.40 -32.39 5.91
CA ASP A 77 8.46 -33.42 6.01
C ASP A 77 7.94 -34.76 6.55
N LYS A 78 6.93 -34.70 7.43
CA LYS A 78 6.34 -35.89 8.07
C LYS A 78 5.23 -36.55 7.26
N ARG A 79 4.80 -35.94 6.15
CA ARG A 79 3.68 -36.43 5.34
C ARG A 79 4.15 -36.86 3.96
N ALA A 80 3.51 -37.91 3.44
CA ALA A 80 3.66 -38.25 2.04
C ALA A 80 3.24 -37.06 1.17
N LEU A 81 4.02 -36.75 0.14
CA LEU A 81 3.67 -35.67 -0.78
C LEU A 81 2.31 -35.95 -1.45
N PRO A 82 1.55 -34.88 -1.80
CA PRO A 82 0.29 -35.03 -2.52
C PRO A 82 0.48 -35.82 -3.81
N THR A 83 -0.47 -36.70 -4.14
CA THR A 83 -0.49 -37.44 -5.41
C THR A 83 -0.81 -36.53 -6.61
N ASP A 84 -1.45 -35.40 -6.37
CA ASP A 84 -1.74 -34.37 -7.36
C ASP A 84 -0.47 -33.54 -7.65
N GLU A 85 0.03 -33.60 -8.89
CA GLU A 85 1.25 -32.92 -9.34
C GLU A 85 1.19 -31.39 -9.18
N ALA A 86 0.01 -30.77 -9.32
CA ALA A 86 -0.13 -29.33 -9.11
C ALA A 86 0.03 -28.96 -7.62
N ARG A 87 -0.50 -29.79 -6.72
CA ARG A 87 -0.34 -29.60 -5.27
C ARG A 87 1.08 -29.92 -4.82
N LYS A 88 1.66 -31.01 -5.33
CA LYS A 88 3.03 -31.42 -5.06
C LYS A 88 4.03 -30.34 -5.44
N SER A 89 3.93 -29.80 -6.65
CA SER A 89 4.81 -28.70 -7.10
C SER A 89 4.64 -27.43 -6.26
N ARG A 90 3.42 -27.11 -5.81
CA ARG A 90 3.18 -25.98 -4.89
C ARG A 90 3.82 -26.20 -3.51
N THR A 91 3.68 -27.41 -2.95
CA THR A 91 4.29 -27.77 -1.66
C THR A 91 5.81 -27.73 -1.75
N LEU A 92 6.41 -28.28 -2.81
CA LEU A 92 7.86 -28.25 -3.01
C LEU A 92 8.41 -26.82 -3.12
N ARG A 93 7.69 -25.94 -3.84
CA ARG A 93 8.07 -24.51 -3.89
C ARG A 93 7.97 -23.82 -2.54
N LEU A 94 6.94 -24.15 -1.76
CA LEU A 94 6.77 -23.58 -0.42
C LEU A 94 7.89 -24.04 0.53
N LEU A 95 8.30 -25.31 0.44
CA LEU A 95 9.42 -25.84 1.21
C LEU A 95 10.74 -25.15 0.84
N ALA A 96 11.00 -24.95 -0.45
CA ALA A 96 12.16 -24.18 -0.90
C ALA A 96 12.12 -22.73 -0.38
N ASP A 97 10.95 -22.07 -0.44
CA ASP A 97 10.76 -20.73 0.12
C ASP A 97 11.04 -20.73 1.66
N CYS A 98 10.67 -21.79 2.38
CA CYS A 98 10.97 -21.93 3.80
C CYS A 98 12.47 -22.12 4.09
N ASP A 99 13.15 -22.96 3.30
CA ASP A 99 14.60 -23.19 3.43
C ASP A 99 15.39 -21.89 3.20
N ASP A 100 15.00 -21.12 2.17
CA ASP A 100 15.59 -19.81 1.87
C ASP A 100 15.40 -18.81 3.01
N VAL A 101 14.23 -18.82 3.66
CA VAL A 101 13.96 -17.95 4.82
C VAL A 101 14.80 -18.34 6.02
N ILE A 102 14.92 -19.64 6.33
CA ILE A 102 15.76 -20.10 7.44
C ILE A 102 17.22 -19.72 7.21
N LYS A 103 17.73 -19.93 6.00
CA LYS A 103 19.09 -19.54 5.66
C LYS A 103 19.31 -18.03 5.80
N GLN A 104 18.39 -17.21 5.27
CA GLN A 104 18.48 -15.76 5.42
C GLN A 104 18.40 -15.34 6.89
N TRP A 105 17.60 -16.01 7.72
CA TRP A 105 17.60 -15.78 9.16
C TRP A 105 18.98 -16.01 9.77
N GLU A 106 19.57 -17.18 9.50
CA GLU A 106 20.88 -17.56 10.05
C GLU A 106 21.97 -16.56 9.62
N ASP A 107 21.92 -16.10 8.37
CA ASP A 107 22.82 -15.07 7.86
C ASP A 107 22.64 -13.73 8.61
N ILE A 108 21.40 -13.34 8.95
CA ILE A 108 21.12 -12.12 9.73
C ILE A 108 21.56 -12.27 11.19
N ASP A 109 21.25 -13.41 11.81
CA ASP A 109 21.56 -13.69 13.23
C ASP A 109 23.08 -13.79 13.46
N SER A 110 23.81 -14.31 12.47
CA SER A 110 25.28 -14.36 12.48
C SER A 110 25.95 -13.04 12.06
N GLY A 111 25.17 -12.01 11.70
CA GLY A 111 25.66 -10.70 11.30
C GLY A 111 26.28 -10.66 9.89
N GLN A 112 26.06 -11.68 9.07
CA GLN A 112 26.57 -11.71 7.69
C GLN A 112 25.70 -10.91 6.69
N CYS A 113 24.51 -10.50 7.09
CA CYS A 113 23.66 -9.55 6.38
C CYS A 113 22.73 -8.83 7.36
N HIS A 114 22.05 -7.78 6.90
CA HIS A 114 21.05 -7.06 7.69
C HIS A 114 19.65 -7.33 7.15
N PHE A 115 18.62 -6.92 7.89
CA PHE A 115 17.26 -6.93 7.37
C PHE A 115 17.15 -6.04 6.13
N SER A 116 16.42 -6.49 5.12
CA SER A 116 16.03 -5.67 3.98
C SER A 116 14.73 -4.93 4.27
N GLU A 117 14.57 -3.74 3.73
CA GLU A 117 13.30 -3.01 3.71
C GLU A 117 12.16 -3.84 3.08
N LEU A 118 12.50 -4.66 2.07
CA LEU A 118 11.55 -5.53 1.38
C LEU A 118 10.85 -6.53 2.31
N TYR A 119 11.47 -6.85 3.46
CA TYR A 119 10.90 -7.73 4.46
C TYR A 119 9.62 -7.17 5.11
N LEU A 120 9.62 -5.86 5.37
CA LEU A 120 8.50 -5.16 6.00
C LEU A 120 7.47 -4.64 4.99
N THR A 121 7.88 -4.36 3.75
CA THR A 121 7.01 -3.78 2.72
C THR A 121 6.37 -4.79 1.78
N ARG A 122 6.97 -5.98 1.59
CA ARG A 122 6.41 -7.01 0.68
C ARG A 122 5.53 -8.02 1.40
N ASN A 123 4.51 -8.47 0.68
CA ASN A 123 3.61 -9.56 1.08
C ASN A 123 4.21 -10.97 0.83
N SER A 124 5.53 -11.09 0.71
CA SER A 124 6.21 -12.34 0.33
C SER A 124 6.02 -13.47 1.35
N PHE A 125 5.84 -13.14 2.63
CA PHE A 125 5.59 -14.09 3.72
C PHE A 125 4.12 -14.56 3.82
N VAL A 126 3.17 -13.85 3.20
CA VAL A 126 1.73 -14.15 3.32
C VAL A 126 1.37 -15.59 2.89
N PRO A 127 1.96 -16.20 1.84
CA PRO A 127 1.72 -17.60 1.50
C PRO A 127 2.13 -18.58 2.60
N ILE A 128 3.31 -18.37 3.22
CA ILE A 128 3.79 -19.20 4.34
C ILE A 128 2.84 -19.05 5.53
N TRP A 129 2.42 -17.82 5.83
CA TRP A 129 1.44 -17.56 6.87
C TRP A 129 0.10 -18.24 6.65
N THR A 130 -0.38 -18.17 5.41
CA THR A 130 -1.64 -18.80 5.02
C THR A 130 -1.58 -20.31 5.22
N GLU A 131 -0.48 -20.95 4.81
CA GLU A 131 -0.31 -22.39 5.00
C GLU A 131 -0.11 -22.77 6.47
N GLY A 132 0.73 -22.04 7.21
CA GLY A 132 1.00 -22.32 8.62
C GLY A 132 -0.26 -22.21 9.46
N MET A 133 -1.06 -21.16 9.26
CA MET A 133 -2.33 -20.99 10.00
C MET A 133 -3.39 -22.02 9.56
N ARG A 134 -3.43 -22.41 8.29
CA ARG A 134 -4.27 -23.53 7.83
C ARG A 134 -3.92 -24.83 8.55
N ILE A 135 -2.63 -25.13 8.72
CA ILE A 135 -2.16 -26.31 9.46
C ILE A 135 -2.61 -26.24 10.92
N ILE A 136 -2.37 -25.11 11.60
CA ILE A 136 -2.74 -24.92 13.00
C ILE A 136 -4.26 -25.09 13.20
N LYS A 137 -5.07 -24.38 12.41
CA LYS A 137 -6.54 -24.51 12.46
C LYS A 137 -7.00 -25.94 12.23
N GLY A 138 -6.44 -26.61 11.21
CA GLY A 138 -6.79 -28.00 10.90
C GLY A 138 -6.49 -28.98 12.04
N VAL A 139 -5.40 -28.77 12.78
CA VAL A 139 -5.07 -29.58 13.96
C VAL A 139 -6.03 -29.28 15.11
N LEU A 140 -6.31 -28.00 15.38
CA LEU A 140 -7.16 -27.58 16.50
C LEU A 140 -8.64 -27.95 16.32
N SER A 141 -9.14 -27.93 15.09
CA SER A 141 -10.52 -28.32 14.76
C SER A 141 -10.72 -29.84 14.63
N SER A 142 -9.67 -30.65 14.73
CA SER A 142 -9.79 -32.11 14.61
C SER A 142 -10.49 -32.70 15.85
N LYS A 143 -11.49 -33.58 15.63
CA LYS A 143 -12.18 -34.26 16.72
C LYS A 143 -11.19 -35.19 17.44
N GLN A 144 -11.13 -35.09 18.76
CA GLN A 144 -10.25 -35.88 19.60
C GLN A 144 -10.67 -37.36 19.53
N THR A 145 -9.93 -38.16 18.77
CA THR A 145 -10.24 -39.60 18.60
C THR A 145 -9.16 -40.53 19.19
N SER A 146 -8.01 -39.99 19.62
CA SER A 146 -6.93 -40.77 20.24
C SER A 146 -6.03 -39.93 21.16
N ASN A 147 -5.32 -40.60 22.08
CA ASN A 147 -4.32 -39.97 22.97
C ASN A 147 -3.21 -39.23 22.19
N ASN A 148 -2.81 -39.76 21.03
CA ASN A 148 -1.81 -39.12 20.18
C ASN A 148 -2.30 -37.80 19.57
N GLN A 149 -3.59 -37.71 19.19
CA GLN A 149 -4.18 -36.45 18.71
C GLN A 149 -4.32 -35.42 19.82
N SER A 150 -4.63 -35.85 21.06
CA SER A 150 -4.63 -34.97 22.22
C SER A 150 -3.28 -34.30 22.42
N LYS A 151 -2.20 -35.09 22.44
CA LYS A 151 -0.84 -34.58 22.61
C LYS A 151 -0.43 -33.60 21.50
N VAL A 152 -0.79 -33.91 20.25
CA VAL A 152 -0.54 -33.00 19.12
C VAL A 152 -1.34 -31.70 19.30
N ARG A 153 -2.60 -31.76 19.72
CA ARG A 153 -3.41 -30.56 19.99
C ARG A 153 -2.79 -29.70 21.11
N ASP A 154 -2.34 -30.32 22.20
CA ASP A 154 -1.70 -29.62 23.33
C ASP A 154 -0.38 -28.94 22.91
N ASP A 155 0.41 -29.59 22.04
CA ASP A 155 1.62 -28.99 21.49
C ASP A 155 1.29 -27.75 20.63
N TYR A 156 0.21 -27.77 19.85
CA TYR A 156 -0.24 -26.63 19.06
C TYR A 156 -0.87 -25.52 19.92
N ALA A 157 -1.55 -25.86 21.01
CA ALA A 157 -2.01 -24.91 22.01
C ALA A 157 -0.84 -24.16 22.67
N ARG A 158 0.23 -24.88 23.05
CA ARG A 158 1.44 -24.27 23.61
C ARG A 158 2.11 -23.31 22.63
N ILE A 159 2.10 -23.64 21.34
CA ILE A 159 2.61 -22.76 20.28
C ILE A 159 1.79 -21.47 20.20
N LEU A 160 0.46 -21.56 20.24
CA LEU A 160 -0.38 -20.36 20.20
C LEU A 160 -0.17 -19.46 21.43
N SER A 161 -0.05 -20.06 22.62
CA SER A 161 0.30 -19.30 23.82
C SER A 161 1.66 -18.58 23.67
N HIS A 162 2.62 -19.22 23.03
CA HIS A 162 3.90 -18.57 22.74
C HIS A 162 3.78 -17.46 21.69
N TYR A 163 2.96 -17.63 20.64
CA TYR A 163 2.67 -16.54 19.71
C TYR A 163 1.96 -15.36 20.38
N GLU A 164 1.06 -15.60 21.34
CA GLU A 164 0.47 -14.52 22.13
C GLU A 164 1.55 -13.78 22.96
N SER A 165 2.53 -14.49 23.52
CA SER A 165 3.64 -13.83 24.24
C SER A 165 4.51 -12.96 23.33
N LEU A 166 4.76 -13.38 22.10
CA LEU A 166 5.51 -12.59 21.12
C LEU A 166 4.70 -11.38 20.60
N ALA A 167 3.37 -11.43 20.70
CA ALA A 167 2.50 -10.39 20.17
C ALA A 167 2.60 -9.12 21.00
N ASP A 168 2.79 -9.27 22.31
CA ASP A 168 3.05 -8.16 23.22
C ASP A 168 4.32 -7.40 22.77
N ASP A 169 5.44 -8.11 22.51
CA ASP A 169 6.69 -7.50 22.05
C ASP A 169 6.55 -6.81 20.68
N LEU A 170 5.89 -7.46 19.72
CA LEU A 170 5.67 -6.89 18.39
C LEU A 170 4.80 -5.63 18.45
N GLN A 171 3.75 -5.66 19.28
CA GLN A 171 2.91 -4.49 19.51
C GLN A 171 3.72 -3.32 20.06
N THR A 172 4.57 -3.56 21.07
CA THR A 172 5.44 -2.52 21.62
C THR A 172 6.33 -1.92 20.54
N GLN A 173 6.97 -2.74 19.71
CA GLN A 173 7.82 -2.24 18.63
C GLN A 173 7.05 -1.47 17.54
N MET A 174 5.81 -1.88 17.25
CA MET A 174 4.94 -1.14 16.31
C MET A 174 4.56 0.24 16.85
N VAL A 175 4.25 0.32 18.14
CA VAL A 175 3.94 1.56 18.83
C VAL A 175 5.17 2.47 18.90
N ASP A 176 6.35 1.93 19.22
CA ASP A 176 7.61 2.69 19.25
C ASP A 176 7.98 3.23 17.87
N ALA A 177 7.84 2.43 16.81
CA ALA A 177 8.06 2.88 15.44
C ALA A 177 7.07 3.98 15.03
N ALA A 178 5.82 3.92 15.51
CA ALA A 178 4.82 4.95 15.29
C ALA A 178 5.15 6.26 16.03
N HIS A 179 5.63 6.17 17.27
CA HIS A 179 6.13 7.32 18.04
C HIS A 179 7.32 8.01 17.37
N GLN A 180 8.16 7.25 16.65
CA GLN A 180 9.29 7.80 15.91
C GLN A 180 8.89 8.37 14.54
N GLY A 181 7.61 8.24 14.15
CA GLY A 181 7.11 8.68 12.84
C GLY A 181 7.59 7.82 11.66
N LEU A 182 8.15 6.64 11.94
CA LEU A 182 8.72 5.71 10.95
C LEU A 182 7.72 4.65 10.48
N PHE A 183 6.52 4.63 11.06
CA PHE A 183 5.48 3.68 10.72
C PHE A 183 4.63 4.16 9.53
N GLU A 184 5.24 4.15 8.34
CA GLU A 184 4.59 4.52 7.08
C GLU A 184 3.44 3.58 6.68
N PRO A 185 2.47 4.04 5.86
CA PRO A 185 1.36 3.21 5.38
C PRO A 185 1.79 1.94 4.62
N GLU A 186 2.97 1.93 4.02
CA GLU A 186 3.48 0.80 3.24
C GLU A 186 3.84 -0.41 4.12
N PHE A 187 4.34 -0.19 5.34
CA PHE A 187 4.57 -1.23 6.34
C PHE A 187 3.26 -1.81 6.90
N PHE A 188 2.17 -1.04 6.79
CA PHE A 188 0.89 -1.38 7.40
C PHE A 188 0.29 -2.65 6.82
N HIS A 189 0.29 -2.79 5.49
CA HIS A 189 -0.42 -3.88 4.82
C HIS A 189 0.20 -5.27 5.10
N PRO A 190 1.52 -5.49 4.96
CA PRO A 190 2.11 -6.80 5.20
C PRO A 190 2.02 -7.24 6.66
N ILE A 191 2.21 -6.31 7.61
CA ILE A 191 2.09 -6.58 9.05
C ILE A 191 0.62 -6.85 9.40
N GLN A 192 -0.31 -6.06 8.88
CA GLN A 192 -1.75 -6.27 9.05
C GLN A 192 -2.18 -7.68 8.62
N GLU A 193 -1.79 -8.11 7.43
CA GLU A 193 -2.20 -9.41 6.89
C GLU A 193 -1.71 -10.57 7.77
N ARG A 194 -0.50 -10.46 8.33
CA ARG A 194 0.06 -11.45 9.27
C ARG A 194 -0.70 -11.41 10.60
N TRP A 195 -0.94 -10.21 11.15
CA TRP A 195 -1.68 -10.03 12.41
C TRP A 195 -3.12 -10.54 12.33
N MET A 196 -3.86 -10.21 11.27
CA MET A 196 -5.25 -10.66 11.12
C MET A 196 -5.37 -12.19 11.07
N ARG A 197 -4.37 -12.88 10.51
CA ARG A 197 -4.34 -14.36 10.49
C ARG A 197 -4.03 -14.95 11.86
N LEU A 198 -3.10 -14.33 12.61
CA LEU A 198 -2.88 -14.68 14.02
C LEU A 198 -4.18 -14.49 14.80
N ASP A 199 -4.85 -13.35 14.59
CA ASP A 199 -6.06 -12.99 15.30
C ASP A 199 -7.17 -14.03 15.14
N GLU A 200 -7.45 -14.38 13.90
CA GLU A 200 -8.47 -15.36 13.55
C GLU A 200 -8.16 -16.74 14.16
N THR A 201 -6.89 -17.11 14.23
CA THR A 201 -6.44 -18.43 14.72
C THR A 201 -6.49 -18.50 16.25
N VAL A 202 -6.04 -17.44 16.94
CA VAL A 202 -6.16 -17.32 18.40
C VAL A 202 -7.63 -17.29 18.81
N LYS A 203 -8.48 -16.56 18.09
CA LYS A 203 -9.92 -16.53 18.36
C LYS A 203 -10.54 -17.93 18.27
N LEU A 204 -10.27 -18.64 17.17
CA LEU A 204 -10.77 -20.01 16.98
C LEU A 204 -10.30 -20.95 18.11
N TYR A 205 -9.07 -20.79 18.59
CA TYR A 205 -8.55 -21.55 19.73
C TYR A 205 -9.29 -21.23 21.04
N CYS A 206 -9.42 -19.95 21.40
CA CYS A 206 -10.15 -19.54 22.60
C CYS A 206 -11.61 -20.03 22.58
N ASP A 207 -12.30 -19.86 21.44
CA ASP A 207 -13.69 -20.33 21.25
C ASP A 207 -13.78 -21.85 21.43
N SER A 208 -12.83 -22.59 20.85
CA SER A 208 -12.76 -24.05 20.97
C SER A 208 -12.47 -24.52 22.39
N CYS A 209 -11.64 -23.80 23.16
CA CYS A 209 -11.38 -24.12 24.56
C CYS A 209 -12.59 -23.85 25.44
N ASN A 210 -13.26 -22.70 25.24
CA ASN A 210 -14.43 -22.31 26.02
C ASN A 210 -15.65 -23.21 25.77
N HIS A 211 -15.82 -23.75 24.55
CA HIS A 211 -16.89 -24.72 24.27
C HIS A 211 -16.65 -26.12 24.89
N ASN A 212 -15.41 -26.47 25.23
CA ASN A 212 -15.07 -27.77 25.83
C ASN A 212 -14.95 -27.71 27.36
N ALA A 213 -15.00 -26.52 27.97
CA ALA A 213 -14.93 -26.34 29.42
C ALA A 213 -16.31 -26.63 30.05
N HIS A 214 -16.46 -27.81 30.64
CA HIS A 214 -17.59 -28.11 31.53
C HIS A 214 -17.38 -27.36 32.86
N ASP A 215 -18.25 -26.38 33.11
CA ASP A 215 -18.68 -25.72 34.36
C ASP A 215 -17.71 -25.39 35.52
N ASP A 216 -16.41 -25.70 35.49
CA ASP A 216 -15.52 -25.33 36.61
C ASP A 216 -14.02 -25.15 36.25
N VAL A 217 -13.68 -24.97 34.96
CA VAL A 217 -12.27 -24.80 34.52
C VAL A 217 -12.06 -23.47 33.81
N SER A 218 -11.00 -22.77 34.24
CA SER A 218 -10.54 -21.45 33.77
C SER A 218 -10.78 -21.20 32.28
N HIS A 219 -11.61 -20.20 31.98
CA HIS A 219 -11.78 -19.68 30.64
C HIS A 219 -10.44 -19.26 30.04
N VAL A 220 -10.16 -19.72 28.82
CA VAL A 220 -8.95 -19.30 28.10
C VAL A 220 -9.25 -17.93 27.50
N PHE A 221 -8.70 -16.89 28.12
CA PHE A 221 -8.79 -15.53 27.61
C PHE A 221 -7.64 -15.23 26.66
N ARG A 222 -7.98 -14.55 25.57
CA ARG A 222 -7.02 -13.91 24.70
C ARG A 222 -6.21 -12.89 25.49
N ARG A 223 -4.88 -12.95 25.38
CA ARG A 223 -3.97 -11.97 25.98
C ARG A 223 -3.57 -10.87 25.01
N SER A 224 -3.32 -11.23 23.75
CA SER A 224 -2.89 -10.29 22.71
C SER A 224 -4.01 -9.38 22.24
N LEU A 225 -3.71 -8.11 21.96
CA LEU A 225 -4.67 -7.18 21.34
C LEU A 225 -5.12 -7.64 19.94
N THR A 226 -6.37 -7.32 19.61
CA THR A 226 -6.90 -7.43 18.25
C THR A 226 -6.25 -6.40 17.32
N TRP A 227 -6.22 -6.68 16.02
CA TRP A 227 -5.71 -5.74 15.03
C TRP A 227 -6.37 -4.35 15.11
N PRO A 228 -7.71 -4.19 15.25
CA PRO A 228 -8.32 -2.90 15.45
C PRO A 228 -7.78 -2.14 16.68
N GLU A 229 -7.51 -2.83 17.78
CA GLU A 229 -6.95 -2.24 19.00
C GLU A 229 -5.50 -1.80 18.77
N VAL A 230 -4.64 -2.66 18.21
CA VAL A 230 -3.26 -2.31 17.86
C VAL A 230 -3.22 -1.13 16.90
N ARG A 231 -4.06 -1.14 15.86
CA ARG A 231 -4.20 -0.04 14.91
C ARG A 231 -4.63 1.26 15.59
N SER A 232 -5.51 1.18 16.59
CA SER A 232 -5.97 2.35 17.32
C SER A 232 -4.83 2.97 18.14
N LEU A 233 -3.98 2.16 18.76
CA LEU A 233 -2.81 2.60 19.52
C LEU A 233 -1.78 3.27 18.59
N VAL A 234 -1.37 2.57 17.53
CA VAL A 234 -0.44 3.07 16.52
C VAL A 234 -0.91 4.42 15.93
N ARG A 235 -2.21 4.57 15.64
CA ARG A 235 -2.77 5.83 15.11
C ARG A 235 -2.86 6.94 16.14
N LYS A 236 -3.22 6.62 17.39
CA LYS A 236 -3.32 7.60 18.47
C LYS A 236 -1.96 8.20 18.76
N ASP A 237 -0.92 7.38 18.73
CA ASP A 237 0.44 7.80 19.04
C ASP A 237 1.13 8.50 17.87
N ASP A 238 0.88 8.08 16.62
CA ASP A 238 1.30 8.84 15.42
C ASP A 238 0.69 10.26 15.42
N LYS A 239 -0.60 10.38 15.77
CA LYS A 239 -1.27 11.68 15.88
C LYS A 239 -0.75 12.50 17.05
N GLY A 240 -0.57 11.89 18.22
CA GLY A 240 -0.03 12.54 19.42
C GLY A 240 1.38 13.07 19.20
N THR A 241 2.23 12.30 18.52
CA THR A 241 3.59 12.72 18.15
C THR A 241 3.55 13.87 17.15
N LYS A 242 2.72 13.80 16.11
CA LYS A 242 2.56 14.89 15.13
C LYS A 242 2.03 16.16 15.78
N ASP A 243 1.08 16.05 16.71
CA ASP A 243 0.52 17.18 17.44
C ASP A 243 1.51 17.77 18.44
N HIS A 244 2.29 16.93 19.16
CA HIS A 244 3.32 17.38 20.10
C HIS A 244 4.54 17.98 19.38
N ALA A 245 4.95 17.42 18.24
CA ALA A 245 5.99 17.99 17.38
C ALA A 245 5.53 19.34 16.81
N LYS A 246 4.26 19.45 16.42
CA LYS A 246 3.64 20.72 15.99
C LYS A 246 3.54 21.72 17.14
N LEU A 247 3.23 21.28 18.36
CA LEU A 247 3.16 22.12 19.55
C LEU A 247 4.55 22.61 19.97
N MET A 248 5.57 21.74 19.97
CA MET A 248 6.97 22.13 20.18
C MET A 248 7.46 23.07 19.08
N GLN A 249 7.13 22.83 17.81
CA GLN A 249 7.47 23.73 16.71
C GLN A 249 6.79 25.11 16.86
N THR A 250 5.58 25.15 17.45
CA THR A 250 4.87 26.40 17.74
C THR A 250 5.45 27.13 18.97
N GLN A 251 5.97 26.40 19.96
CA GLN A 251 6.66 26.98 21.12
C GLN A 251 8.11 27.41 20.82
N LEU A 252 8.81 26.72 19.92
CA LEU A 252 10.12 27.15 19.42
C LEU A 252 10.03 28.39 18.52
N ALA A 253 8.89 28.61 17.86
CA ALA A 253 8.62 29.82 17.08
C ALA A 253 8.32 31.06 17.95
N SER A 254 8.09 30.91 19.25
CA SER A 254 7.81 32.01 20.19
C SER A 254 8.92 32.30 21.22
N GLY A 255 10.05 31.60 21.14
CA GLY A 255 11.22 31.84 22.00
C GLY A 255 12.12 32.99 21.48
N PRO A 256 12.76 33.79 22.37
CA PRO A 256 13.68 34.85 21.94
C PRO A 256 14.88 34.26 21.22
N ARG A 257 15.07 34.69 19.98
CA ARG A 257 16.02 34.19 19.00
C ARG A 257 17.45 34.57 19.38
N ASN A 258 18.20 33.64 19.98
CA ASN A 258 19.66 33.74 20.10
C ASN A 258 20.34 32.57 19.37
N ALA A 259 20.84 32.90 18.18
CA ALA A 259 22.02 32.42 17.47
C ALA A 259 22.39 30.91 17.45
N THR A 260 22.34 30.38 16.20
CA THR A 260 23.30 29.46 15.55
C THR A 260 23.03 27.95 15.60
N GLU A 261 22.19 27.46 14.68
CA GLU A 261 22.37 26.17 13.99
C GLU A 261 21.69 26.24 12.60
N PRO A 262 22.22 25.58 11.55
CA PRO A 262 21.77 25.79 10.18
C PRO A 262 20.50 24.99 9.85
N ASP A 263 19.48 25.72 9.42
CA ASP A 263 18.17 25.25 8.93
C ASP A 263 18.29 24.31 7.70
N THR A 264 18.30 22.99 7.92
CA THR A 264 18.11 22.00 6.84
C THR A 264 16.64 21.58 6.68
N LEU A 265 15.79 21.76 7.71
CA LEU A 265 14.39 21.31 7.68
C LEU A 265 13.41 22.36 7.12
N ALA A 266 13.70 23.65 7.28
CA ALA A 266 12.91 24.75 6.71
C ALA A 266 13.03 24.80 5.17
N GLY A 267 14.16 24.33 4.62
CA GLY A 267 14.39 24.22 3.18
C GLY A 267 13.40 23.27 2.49
N SER A 268 13.08 22.11 3.07
CA SER A 268 12.26 21.07 2.40
C SER A 268 10.80 21.49 2.15
N LYS A 269 10.15 22.14 3.12
CA LYS A 269 8.76 22.62 2.94
C LYS A 269 8.70 23.77 1.93
N ASN A 270 9.67 24.67 1.99
CA ASN A 270 9.77 25.78 1.04
C ASN A 270 10.10 25.29 -0.37
N VAL A 271 10.94 24.25 -0.52
CA VAL A 271 11.27 23.64 -1.80
C VAL A 271 10.06 22.92 -2.41
N LYS A 272 9.29 22.15 -1.63
CA LYS A 272 8.07 21.49 -2.13
C LYS A 272 7.00 22.50 -2.55
N ALA A 273 6.77 23.53 -1.74
CA ALA A 273 5.87 24.62 -2.09
C ALA A 273 6.37 25.39 -3.32
N PHE A 274 7.67 25.69 -3.40
CA PHE A 274 8.28 26.39 -4.53
C PHE A 274 8.19 25.60 -5.82
N ILE A 275 8.50 24.30 -5.83
CA ILE A 275 8.38 23.44 -7.01
C ILE A 275 6.92 23.40 -7.50
N SER A 276 5.96 23.29 -6.59
CA SER A 276 4.55 23.32 -6.97
C SER A 276 4.14 24.66 -7.57
N TRP A 277 4.46 25.77 -6.89
CA TRP A 277 4.17 27.12 -7.39
C TRP A 277 4.86 27.38 -8.73
N LEU A 278 6.08 26.90 -8.93
CA LEU A 278 6.81 27.00 -10.20
C LEU A 278 6.12 26.19 -11.30
N ALA A 279 5.68 24.96 -11.02
CA ALA A 279 4.94 24.14 -11.97
C ALA A 279 3.62 24.81 -12.38
N ILE A 280 2.87 25.34 -11.41
CA ILE A 280 1.61 26.06 -11.66
C ILE A 280 1.85 27.33 -12.47
N PHE A 281 2.85 28.14 -12.09
CA PHE A 281 3.19 29.37 -12.79
C PHE A 281 3.66 29.08 -14.21
N SER A 282 4.47 28.03 -14.42
CA SER A 282 4.89 27.60 -15.75
C SER A 282 3.70 27.17 -16.61
N CYS A 283 2.77 26.39 -16.05
CA CYS A 283 1.56 25.95 -16.74
C CYS A 283 0.54 27.07 -16.99
N ALA A 284 0.47 28.10 -16.16
CA ALA A 284 -0.45 29.22 -16.35
C ALA A 284 0.11 30.32 -17.28
N VAL A 285 1.41 30.59 -17.18
CA VAL A 285 2.05 31.71 -17.90
C VAL A 285 2.58 31.30 -19.26
N ALA A 286 3.11 30.09 -19.43
CA ALA A 286 3.65 29.66 -20.74
C ALA A 286 2.59 29.57 -21.85
N PRO A 287 1.33 29.16 -21.60
CA PRO A 287 0.32 29.08 -22.65
C PRO A 287 -0.14 30.44 -23.17
N ILE A 288 -0.03 31.52 -22.41
CA ILE A 288 -0.50 32.86 -22.80
C ILE A 288 0.26 33.40 -24.03
N PRO A 289 1.61 33.47 -24.05
CA PRO A 289 2.35 33.91 -25.23
C PRO A 289 2.26 32.90 -26.38
N LEU A 290 2.22 31.59 -26.09
CA LEU A 290 2.04 30.58 -27.12
C LEU A 290 0.67 30.71 -27.81
N PHE A 291 -0.38 30.99 -27.04
CA PHE A 291 -1.71 31.26 -27.56
C PHE A 291 -1.71 32.54 -28.39
N SER A 292 -1.09 33.63 -27.94
CA SER A 292 -1.01 34.88 -28.70
C SER A 292 -0.31 34.70 -30.06
N VAL A 293 0.83 33.98 -30.07
CA VAL A 293 1.56 33.66 -31.31
C VAL A 293 0.74 32.73 -32.21
N GLY A 294 0.14 31.68 -31.64
CA GLY A 294 -0.71 30.74 -32.37
C GLY A 294 -1.93 31.42 -32.98
N TYR A 295 -2.58 32.29 -32.22
CA TYR A 295 -3.72 33.10 -32.65
C TYR A 295 -3.33 34.03 -33.81
N SER A 296 -2.20 34.74 -33.71
CA SER A 296 -1.75 35.64 -34.79
C SER A 296 -1.45 34.95 -36.13
N ARG A 297 -1.28 33.62 -36.12
CA ARG A 297 -0.96 32.80 -37.30
C ARG A 297 -2.11 31.90 -37.74
N SER A 298 -3.22 31.88 -37.00
CA SER A 298 -4.32 30.99 -37.31
C SER A 298 -5.30 31.64 -38.29
N LEU A 299 -6.02 30.80 -39.03
CA LEU A 299 -7.01 31.24 -40.03
C LEU A 299 -8.36 31.63 -39.38
N HIS A 300 -8.44 31.63 -38.05
CA HIS A 300 -9.63 31.96 -37.24
C HIS A 300 -10.93 31.26 -37.68
N VAL A 301 -10.81 30.01 -38.12
CA VAL A 301 -11.94 29.24 -38.65
C VAL A 301 -12.72 28.61 -37.50
N GLN A 302 -14.04 28.71 -37.57
CA GLN A 302 -14.95 28.01 -36.67
C GLN A 302 -14.91 26.50 -36.94
N GLY A 303 -15.03 25.71 -35.88
CA GLY A 303 -15.09 24.26 -36.02
C GLY A 303 -16.50 23.78 -36.39
N THR A 304 -16.56 22.58 -36.98
CA THR A 304 -17.83 21.92 -37.31
C THR A 304 -17.98 20.62 -36.52
N THR A 305 -19.22 20.15 -36.35
CA THR A 305 -19.52 18.89 -35.65
C THR A 305 -19.07 17.65 -36.41
N SER A 306 -18.72 17.81 -37.70
CA SER A 306 -18.10 16.77 -38.52
C SER A 306 -16.58 16.67 -38.33
N ASP A 307 -15.95 17.63 -37.65
CA ASP A 307 -14.51 17.61 -37.41
C ASP A 307 -14.14 16.56 -36.36
N ALA A 308 -13.05 15.82 -36.58
CA ALA A 308 -12.53 14.87 -35.58
C ALA A 308 -12.15 15.58 -34.27
N ASP A 309 -11.62 16.80 -34.37
CA ASP A 309 -11.23 17.64 -33.24
C ASP A 309 -12.42 17.95 -32.30
N PHE A 310 -13.64 18.06 -32.82
CA PHE A 310 -14.85 18.23 -32.02
C PHE A 310 -15.11 17.02 -31.10
N TRP A 311 -14.94 15.81 -31.62
CA TRP A 311 -15.13 14.58 -30.84
C TRP A 311 -14.01 14.35 -29.84
N PHE A 312 -12.77 14.71 -30.19
CA PHE A 312 -11.66 14.71 -29.23
C PHE A 312 -11.86 15.75 -28.12
N LEU A 313 -12.47 16.89 -28.43
CA LEU A 313 -12.84 17.89 -27.43
C LEU A 313 -13.88 17.35 -26.45
N ILE A 314 -14.91 16.63 -26.94
CA ILE A 314 -15.88 15.95 -26.07
C ILE A 314 -15.17 14.92 -25.18
N LEU A 315 -14.29 14.10 -25.72
CA LEU A 315 -13.51 13.13 -24.94
C LEU A 315 -12.65 13.82 -23.85
N ALA A 316 -12.01 14.95 -24.19
CA ALA A 316 -11.21 15.72 -23.25
C ALA A 316 -12.07 16.31 -22.12
N THR A 317 -13.22 16.90 -22.44
CA THR A 317 -14.15 17.46 -21.44
C THR A 317 -14.72 16.37 -20.52
N LEU A 318 -15.04 15.18 -21.04
CA LEU A 318 -15.45 14.04 -20.21
C LEU A 318 -14.35 13.60 -19.25
N THR A 319 -13.10 13.57 -19.72
CA THR A 319 -11.93 13.23 -18.89
C THR A 319 -11.70 14.28 -17.81
N GLN A 320 -11.88 15.56 -18.12
CA GLN A 320 -11.79 16.67 -17.17
C GLN A 320 -12.88 16.60 -16.09
N ILE A 321 -14.12 16.34 -16.49
CA ILE A 321 -15.25 16.14 -15.55
C ILE A 321 -14.99 14.93 -14.64
N GLN A 322 -14.51 13.82 -15.20
CA GLN A 322 -14.16 12.64 -14.40
C GLN A 322 -13.06 12.96 -13.38
N GLY A 323 -12.03 13.69 -13.77
CA GLY A 323 -10.95 14.08 -12.85
C GLY A 323 -11.41 15.06 -11.77
N LEU A 324 -12.34 15.97 -12.07
CA LEU A 324 -13.00 16.81 -11.07
C LEU A 324 -13.84 15.97 -10.10
N ALA A 325 -14.58 14.97 -10.58
CA ALA A 325 -15.37 14.08 -9.73
C ALA A 325 -14.50 13.23 -8.79
N VAL A 326 -13.38 12.70 -9.29
CA VAL A 326 -12.40 11.99 -8.45
C VAL A 326 -11.82 12.92 -7.39
N SER A 327 -11.46 14.14 -7.77
CA SER A 327 -10.96 15.15 -6.83
C SER A 327 -12.00 15.51 -5.75
N ALA A 328 -13.29 15.56 -6.11
CA ALA A 328 -14.39 15.80 -5.17
C ALA A 328 -14.54 14.66 -4.15
N LEU A 329 -14.47 13.42 -4.62
CA LEU A 329 -14.59 12.22 -3.77
C LEU A 329 -13.43 12.10 -2.79
N LEU A 330 -12.22 12.49 -3.20
CA LEU A 330 -11.05 12.54 -2.32
C LEU A 330 -11.23 13.58 -1.21
N GLU A 331 -11.75 14.76 -1.53
CA GLU A 331 -12.00 15.81 -0.54
C GLU A 331 -13.08 15.41 0.48
N TRP A 332 -14.17 14.80 0.00
CA TRP A 332 -15.26 14.36 0.87
C TRP A 332 -14.80 13.33 1.93
N LYS A 333 -13.77 12.53 1.64
CA LYS A 333 -13.24 11.58 2.63
C LYS A 333 -12.32 12.19 3.68
N ARG A 334 -11.77 13.40 3.46
CA ARG A 334 -10.76 13.99 4.34
C ARG A 334 -11.33 14.93 5.41
N ASP A 335 -12.49 15.56 5.18
CA ASP A 335 -13.14 16.54 6.10
C ASP A 335 -12.18 17.61 6.71
N CYS A 336 -11.03 17.84 6.09
CA CYS A 336 -9.96 18.67 6.65
C CYS A 336 -9.99 20.13 6.19
N LEU A 337 -10.69 20.46 5.09
CA LEU A 337 -10.72 21.83 4.54
C LEU A 337 -12.15 22.37 4.38
N PRO A 338 -12.34 23.71 4.47
CA PRO A 338 -13.63 24.33 4.21
C PRO A 338 -14.07 24.06 2.77
N LYS A 339 -15.26 23.47 2.59
CA LYS A 339 -15.83 23.04 1.29
C LYS A 339 -15.78 24.13 0.20
N TRP A 340 -15.85 25.40 0.58
CA TRP A 340 -15.75 26.55 -0.33
C TRP A 340 -14.40 26.69 -1.05
N ARG A 341 -13.28 26.34 -0.41
CA ARG A 341 -11.94 26.43 -1.03
C ARG A 341 -11.76 25.48 -2.20
N TRP A 342 -12.44 24.33 -2.17
CA TRP A 342 -12.47 23.36 -3.26
C TRP A 342 -13.59 23.65 -4.26
N ALA A 343 -14.78 24.06 -3.79
CA ALA A 343 -15.94 24.28 -4.64
C ALA A 343 -15.75 25.40 -5.68
N ILE A 344 -15.05 26.49 -5.31
CA ILE A 344 -14.87 27.63 -6.21
C ILE A 344 -14.00 27.25 -7.45
N PRO A 345 -12.76 26.73 -7.29
CA PRO A 345 -11.97 26.30 -8.44
C PRO A 345 -12.61 25.17 -9.25
N ALA A 346 -13.28 24.23 -8.59
CA ALA A 346 -13.98 23.13 -9.27
C ALA A 346 -15.11 23.63 -10.16
N THR A 347 -15.89 24.60 -9.68
CA THR A 347 -16.99 25.20 -10.45
C THR A 347 -16.47 25.97 -11.65
N VAL A 348 -15.38 26.72 -11.48
CA VAL A 348 -14.72 27.44 -12.58
C VAL A 348 -14.18 26.46 -13.63
N ALA A 349 -13.45 25.42 -13.22
CA ALA A 349 -12.93 24.39 -14.13
C ALA A 349 -14.05 23.65 -14.86
N GLY A 350 -15.13 23.28 -14.15
CA GLY A 350 -16.29 22.63 -14.73
C GLY A 350 -17.03 23.51 -15.74
N ALA A 351 -17.25 24.79 -15.41
CA ALA A 351 -17.86 25.75 -16.32
C ALA A 351 -17.01 25.95 -17.58
N CYS A 352 -15.69 26.11 -17.44
CA CYS A 352 -14.77 26.19 -18.58
C CYS A 352 -14.80 24.92 -19.44
N SER A 353 -14.85 23.73 -18.83
CA SER A 353 -14.92 22.46 -19.55
C SER A 353 -16.23 22.33 -20.35
N ILE A 354 -17.36 22.72 -19.77
CA ILE A 354 -18.67 22.62 -20.44
C ILE A 354 -18.81 23.67 -21.54
N LEU A 355 -18.37 24.91 -21.28
CA LEU A 355 -18.44 26.02 -22.25
C LEU A 355 -17.49 25.84 -23.45
N THR A 356 -16.48 24.99 -23.32
CA THR A 356 -15.55 24.65 -24.40
C THR A 356 -16.27 24.07 -25.64
N ILE A 357 -17.31 23.25 -25.43
CA ILE A 357 -18.06 22.57 -26.49
C ILE A 357 -18.85 23.56 -27.37
N PRO A 358 -19.74 24.42 -26.83
CA PRO A 358 -20.45 25.40 -27.65
C PRO A 358 -19.50 26.45 -28.24
N LEU A 359 -18.40 26.81 -27.55
CA LEU A 359 -17.43 27.75 -28.09
C LEU A 359 -16.74 27.24 -29.36
N TYR A 360 -16.52 25.93 -29.48
CA TYR A 360 -15.85 25.34 -30.64
C TYR A 360 -16.63 25.59 -31.96
N VAL A 361 -17.96 25.68 -31.86
CA VAL A 361 -18.85 25.87 -33.02
C VAL A 361 -19.19 27.35 -33.26
N LEU A 362 -19.26 28.16 -32.20
CA LEU A 362 -19.71 29.56 -32.28
C LEU A 362 -18.57 30.57 -32.50
N VAL A 363 -17.35 30.22 -32.09
CA VAL A 363 -16.18 31.10 -32.01
C VAL A 363 -14.99 30.41 -32.67
N PRO A 364 -13.93 31.13 -33.11
CA PRO A 364 -12.73 30.48 -33.62
C PRO A 364 -12.20 29.41 -32.63
N LYS A 365 -11.85 28.24 -33.16
CA LYS A 365 -11.49 27.02 -32.41
C LYS A 365 -10.34 27.17 -31.42
N GLU A 366 -9.57 28.24 -31.54
CA GLU A 366 -8.49 28.60 -30.64
C GLU A 366 -9.06 28.90 -29.23
N TRP A 367 -10.22 29.56 -29.15
CA TRP A 367 -10.82 29.95 -27.88
C TRP A 367 -11.35 28.77 -27.07
N SER A 368 -11.93 27.77 -27.72
CA SER A 368 -12.32 26.51 -27.06
C SER A 368 -11.09 25.74 -26.57
N SER A 369 -10.02 25.71 -27.37
CA SER A 369 -8.74 25.10 -26.98
C SER A 369 -8.12 25.79 -25.75
N PHE A 370 -8.18 27.12 -25.71
CA PHE A 370 -7.72 27.92 -24.57
C PHE A 370 -8.54 27.65 -23.30
N LEU A 371 -9.87 27.60 -23.43
CA LEU A 371 -10.77 27.33 -22.30
C LEU A 371 -10.56 25.92 -21.73
N SER A 372 -10.36 24.93 -22.60
CA SER A 372 -10.05 23.55 -22.20
C SER A 372 -8.71 23.47 -21.46
N LEU A 373 -7.72 24.22 -21.92
CA LEU A 373 -6.41 24.30 -21.28
C LEU A 373 -6.49 24.98 -19.90
N ALA A 374 -7.27 26.07 -19.76
CA ALA A 374 -7.52 26.72 -18.48
C ALA A 374 -8.22 25.79 -17.47
N ALA A 375 -9.18 24.98 -17.93
CA ALA A 375 -9.82 23.95 -17.11
C ALA A 375 -8.82 22.89 -16.64
N GLY A 376 -7.97 22.39 -17.54
CA GLY A 376 -6.94 21.41 -17.23
C GLY A 376 -5.90 21.91 -16.22
N ILE A 377 -5.47 23.17 -16.33
CA ILE A 377 -4.55 23.80 -15.37
C ILE A 377 -5.20 23.92 -14.00
N THR A 378 -6.45 24.38 -13.94
CA THR A 378 -7.18 24.54 -12.68
C THR A 378 -7.39 23.19 -11.98
N GLN A 379 -7.71 22.14 -12.74
CA GLN A 379 -7.82 20.78 -12.23
C GLN A 379 -6.46 20.24 -11.73
N SER A 380 -5.38 20.46 -12.48
CA SER A 380 -4.02 20.04 -12.08
C SER A 380 -3.54 20.78 -10.84
N PHE A 381 -3.90 22.06 -10.70
CA PHE A 381 -3.66 22.86 -9.49
C PHE A 381 -4.37 22.23 -8.29
N MET A 382 -5.66 21.92 -8.42
CA MET A 382 -6.43 21.29 -7.34
C MET A 382 -5.81 19.97 -6.90
N ILE A 383 -5.42 19.11 -7.86
CA ILE A 383 -4.73 17.84 -7.58
C ILE A 383 -3.40 18.09 -6.86
N SER A 384 -2.62 19.08 -7.27
CA SER A 384 -1.34 19.41 -6.64
C SER A 384 -1.51 19.87 -5.19
N GLN A 385 -2.57 20.62 -4.89
CA GLN A 385 -2.88 21.02 -3.52
C GLN A 385 -3.13 19.80 -2.60
N PHE A 386 -3.71 18.70 -3.10
CA PHE A 386 -3.90 17.47 -2.31
C PHE A 386 -2.60 16.78 -1.89
N PHE A 387 -1.51 16.95 -2.65
CA PHE A 387 -0.22 16.34 -2.34
C PHE A 387 0.66 17.23 -1.44
N LEU A 388 0.35 18.51 -1.35
CA LEU A 388 1.10 19.48 -0.53
C LEU A 388 0.50 19.68 0.87
N PHE A 389 -0.80 19.42 1.02
CA PHE A 389 -1.57 19.56 2.27
C PHE A 389 -2.26 18.23 2.64
#